data_AF-A0A965L8A3-F1
#
_entry.id   AF-A0A965L8A3-F1
#
_cell.length_a   1.000
_cell.length_b   1.000
_cell.length_c   1.000
_cell.angle_alpha   90.00
_cell.angle_beta   90.00
_cell.angle_gamma   90.00
#
_symmetry.space_group_name_H-M   'P 1'
#
loop_
_entity.id
_entity.type
_entity.pdbx_description
1 polymer ?
#
loop_
_entity_poly.entity_id
_entity_poly.type
_entity_poly.pdbx_seq_one_letter_code
_entity_poly.pdbx_strand_id
1 'polypeptide(L)'
;MQRLSGLSKQQQEYSGAKEEFALRQQAEKESKLAELSKTEYEKMADALRESDEYHKKLSETYFQPTQRSIQENAMLFSLIGALGFAIGAGGKGNAMQAMAAMNGMLEGSKSGDIERFKNEKSAFESNLRLLKEKHATLLETLKEKAKLASVDSTRAKHELESELSRQGADFVKQNLNRIGLDAQIKQEQARIKSLDSLIAAKQKEQKTVEHILLRDTLQQARESRKAEAEGGLTGRAGYYQKLGISAEGKELDKLDNTVSALHAVSNLQDQLKDEKVLTGLKAMGSPLATKLMSLFETKKELSPDELFSEIDKTAKKLSAPEETAIFLKNAALVAFEIEKAATGGRPAVYTIRMLGPILDPKAYTASAFNKLLEDRKNSLYAGARSLATVDQLNKAVELAGYKPVSKPAITKDEFAGYSIKSNKPQPKPEAQPQKEFPYTQ
;
A
#
# COMPACT_ATOMS: atom_id res chain seq x y z
N MET A 1 -42.18 1.69 -41.48
CA MET A 1 -40.75 1.28 -41.44
C MET A 1 -39.76 2.44 -41.57
N GLN A 2 -40.04 3.53 -42.31
CA GLN A 2 -39.10 4.66 -42.46
C GLN A 2 -38.73 5.44 -41.18
N ARG A 3 -39.55 5.41 -40.12
CA ARG A 3 -39.23 6.09 -38.84
C ARG A 3 -38.24 5.32 -37.96
N LEU A 4 -38.13 4.00 -38.11
CA LEU A 4 -37.20 3.17 -37.32
C LEU A 4 -35.76 3.23 -37.85
N SER A 5 -35.56 3.45 -39.16
CA SER A 5 -34.23 3.61 -39.74
C SER A 5 -33.58 4.97 -39.42
N GLY A 6 -34.38 5.97 -39.06
CA GLY A 6 -33.88 7.28 -38.61
C GLY A 6 -33.25 7.22 -37.21
N LEU A 7 -33.87 6.47 -36.29
CA LEU A 7 -33.38 6.33 -34.92
C LEU A 7 -32.05 5.58 -34.84
N SER A 8 -31.86 4.53 -35.66
CA SER A 8 -30.61 3.76 -35.65
C SER A 8 -29.43 4.58 -36.16
N LYS A 9 -29.63 5.40 -37.20
CA LYS A 9 -28.61 6.34 -37.70
C LYS A 9 -28.23 7.37 -36.64
N GLN A 10 -29.22 7.95 -35.96
CA GLN A 10 -28.98 8.96 -34.94
C GLN A 10 -28.24 8.41 -33.71
N GLN A 11 -28.51 7.16 -33.31
CA GLN A 11 -27.76 6.48 -32.24
C GLN A 11 -26.30 6.20 -32.63
N GLN A 12 -26.07 5.80 -33.89
CA GLN A 12 -24.74 5.49 -34.40
C GLN A 12 -23.87 6.74 -34.57
N GLU A 13 -24.46 7.86 -34.99
CA GLU A 13 -23.80 9.17 -35.03
C GLU A 13 -23.45 9.66 -33.62
N TYR A 14 -24.34 9.47 -32.64
CA TYR A 14 -24.10 9.88 -31.26
C TYR A 14 -22.99 9.05 -30.58
N SER A 15 -22.90 7.75 -30.85
CA SER A 15 -21.80 6.92 -30.32
C SER A 15 -20.45 7.32 -30.89
N GLY A 16 -20.38 7.61 -32.20
CA GLY A 16 -19.14 8.06 -32.85
C GLY A 16 -18.66 9.42 -32.30
N ALA A 17 -19.59 10.37 -32.13
CA ALA A 17 -19.27 11.68 -31.56
C ALA A 17 -18.75 11.59 -30.11
N LYS A 18 -19.28 10.64 -29.31
CA LYS A 18 -18.86 10.44 -27.93
C LYS A 18 -17.44 9.84 -27.84
N GLU A 19 -17.10 8.93 -28.73
CA GLU A 19 -15.76 8.34 -28.83
C GLU A 19 -14.72 9.37 -29.30
N GLU A 20 -15.06 10.16 -30.32
CA GLU A 20 -14.19 11.22 -30.82
C GLU A 20 -13.94 12.30 -29.76
N PHE A 21 -14.95 12.66 -28.97
CA PHE A 21 -14.80 13.61 -27.86
C PHE A 21 -13.90 13.08 -26.74
N ALA A 22 -14.00 11.79 -26.40
CA ALA A 22 -13.14 11.17 -25.41
C ALA A 22 -11.67 11.13 -25.87
N LEU A 23 -11.43 10.80 -27.15
CA LEU A 23 -10.10 10.83 -27.76
C LEU A 23 -9.51 12.24 -27.78
N ARG A 24 -10.30 13.26 -28.12
CA ARG A 24 -9.85 14.66 -28.09
C ARG A 24 -9.50 15.13 -26.68
N GLN A 25 -10.31 14.79 -25.68
CA GLN A 25 -9.99 15.14 -24.29
C GLN A 25 -8.71 14.46 -23.79
N GLN A 26 -8.48 13.21 -24.19
CA GLN A 26 -7.26 12.51 -23.82
C GLN A 26 -6.04 13.11 -24.53
N ALA A 27 -6.14 13.39 -25.82
CA ALA A 27 -5.09 14.05 -26.60
C ALA A 27 -4.78 15.46 -26.06
N GLU A 28 -5.78 16.23 -25.63
CA GLU A 28 -5.57 17.57 -25.06
C GLU A 28 -4.89 17.51 -23.68
N LYS A 29 -5.27 16.54 -22.83
CA LYS A 29 -4.58 16.29 -21.56
C LYS A 29 -3.13 15.88 -21.77
N GLU A 30 -2.88 15.01 -22.74
CA GLU A 30 -1.53 14.56 -23.11
C GLU A 30 -0.70 15.68 -23.73
N SER A 31 -1.31 16.54 -24.56
CA SER A 31 -0.67 17.74 -25.14
C SER A 31 -0.29 18.75 -24.06
N LYS A 32 -1.20 19.03 -23.11
CA LYS A 32 -0.91 19.92 -21.96
C LYS A 32 0.19 19.36 -21.08
N LEU A 33 0.20 18.04 -20.84
CA LEU A 33 1.28 17.39 -20.09
C LEU A 33 2.62 17.48 -20.84
N ALA A 34 2.61 17.27 -22.15
CA ALA A 34 3.79 17.37 -23.00
C ALA A 34 4.35 18.81 -23.03
N GLU A 35 3.48 19.81 -23.12
CA GLU A 35 3.86 21.22 -23.16
C GLU A 35 4.42 21.70 -21.81
N LEU A 36 3.79 21.29 -20.70
CA LEU A 36 4.31 21.48 -19.33
C LEU A 36 5.67 20.80 -19.18
N SER A 37 5.81 19.55 -19.62
CA SER A 37 7.09 18.85 -19.56
C SER A 37 8.16 19.60 -20.36
N LYS A 38 7.85 20.13 -21.55
CA LYS A 38 8.81 20.84 -22.39
C LYS A 38 9.30 22.14 -21.73
N THR A 39 8.39 22.92 -21.15
CA THR A 39 8.76 24.15 -20.43
C THR A 39 9.52 23.86 -19.13
N GLU A 40 9.17 22.78 -18.43
CA GLU A 40 9.95 22.31 -17.29
C GLU A 40 11.32 21.76 -17.70
N TYR A 41 11.44 21.13 -18.88
CA TYR A 41 12.69 20.61 -19.41
C TYR A 41 13.71 21.71 -19.72
N GLU A 42 13.25 22.80 -20.34
CA GLU A 42 14.12 23.95 -20.63
C GLU A 42 14.63 24.57 -19.32
N LYS A 43 13.76 24.71 -18.31
CA LYS A 43 14.15 25.15 -16.95
C LYS A 43 15.05 24.13 -16.22
N MET A 44 14.86 22.84 -16.47
CA MET A 44 15.66 21.74 -15.90
C MET A 44 17.10 21.73 -16.43
N ALA A 45 17.28 22.00 -17.72
CA ALA A 45 18.59 22.02 -18.35
C ALA A 45 19.50 23.10 -17.74
N ASP A 46 18.91 24.24 -17.41
CA ASP A 46 19.60 25.34 -16.73
C ASP A 46 19.87 25.01 -15.25
N ALA A 47 18.89 24.44 -14.53
CA ALA A 47 19.07 24.03 -13.13
C ALA A 47 20.12 22.91 -12.93
N LEU A 48 20.29 22.02 -13.91
CA LEU A 48 21.34 20.99 -13.90
C LEU A 48 22.75 21.57 -13.96
N ARG A 49 22.97 22.63 -14.77
CA ARG A 49 24.28 23.29 -14.86
C ARG A 49 24.67 23.96 -13.54
N GLU A 50 23.71 24.54 -12.82
CA GLU A 50 23.95 25.12 -11.49
C GLU A 50 24.17 24.07 -10.39
N SER A 51 23.59 22.87 -10.55
CA SER A 51 23.69 21.78 -9.57
C SER A 51 25.12 21.19 -9.48
N ASP A 52 25.81 21.06 -10.61
CA ASP A 52 27.16 20.48 -10.68
C ASP A 52 28.21 21.32 -9.93
N GLU A 53 28.10 22.65 -9.98
CA GLU A 53 29.01 23.55 -9.24
C GLU A 53 28.76 23.55 -7.72
N TYR A 54 27.53 23.26 -7.31
CA TYR A 54 27.09 23.31 -5.92
C TYR A 54 27.29 22.00 -5.16
N HIS A 55 27.20 20.84 -5.84
CA HIS A 55 27.56 19.53 -5.26
C HIS A 55 29.00 19.47 -4.75
N LYS A 56 29.90 20.28 -5.32
CA LYS A 56 31.28 20.42 -4.87
C LYS A 56 31.42 21.10 -3.51
N LYS A 57 30.39 21.84 -3.06
CA LYS A 57 30.37 22.59 -1.79
C LYS A 57 29.60 21.90 -0.66
N LEU A 58 28.81 20.86 -0.94
CA LEU A 58 27.80 20.33 -0.02
C LEU A 58 28.12 18.98 0.63
N SER A 59 29.32 18.44 0.42
CA SER A 59 29.77 17.20 1.06
C SER A 59 29.94 17.28 2.58
N GLU A 60 29.58 18.40 3.23
CA GLU A 60 29.97 18.71 4.61
C GLU A 60 28.82 19.01 5.59
N THR A 61 27.53 18.90 5.24
CA THR A 61 26.45 19.28 6.19
C THR A 61 25.26 18.32 6.24
N TYR A 62 24.78 18.13 7.47
CA TYR A 62 23.72 17.22 7.95
C TYR A 62 22.43 17.29 7.11
N PHE A 63 21.90 16.15 6.68
CA PHE A 63 20.70 16.06 5.85
C PHE A 63 19.43 16.15 6.72
N GLN A 64 18.79 17.31 6.71
CA GLN A 64 17.33 17.39 6.83
C GLN A 64 16.76 17.39 5.41
N PRO A 65 15.52 16.91 5.16
CA PRO A 65 14.83 17.15 3.91
C PRO A 65 14.64 18.66 3.74
N THR A 66 15.63 19.33 3.16
CA THR A 66 15.55 20.74 2.84
C THR A 66 14.53 20.91 1.72
N GLN A 67 14.03 22.12 1.51
CA GLN A 67 13.16 22.43 0.37
C GLN A 67 13.75 21.95 -0.99
N ARG A 68 15.08 21.80 -1.07
CA ARG A 68 15.79 21.28 -2.24
C ARG A 68 15.55 19.79 -2.50
N SER A 69 15.37 18.95 -1.48
CA SER A 69 15.00 17.52 -1.65
C SER A 69 13.66 17.39 -2.39
N ILE A 70 12.71 18.27 -2.09
CA ILE A 70 11.40 18.31 -2.77
C ILE A 70 11.59 18.71 -4.25
N GLN A 71 12.43 19.72 -4.53
CA GLN A 71 12.70 20.17 -5.90
C GLN A 71 13.45 19.11 -6.72
N GLU A 72 14.47 18.45 -6.15
CA GLU A 72 15.21 17.37 -6.80
C GLU A 72 14.34 16.13 -7.03
N ASN A 73 13.43 15.84 -6.10
CA ASN A 73 12.44 14.79 -6.30
C ASN A 73 11.48 15.15 -7.43
N ALA A 74 10.90 16.35 -7.42
CA ALA A 74 10.00 16.83 -8.48
C ALA A 74 10.68 16.77 -9.87
N MET A 75 11.94 17.19 -9.94
CA MET A 75 12.74 17.10 -11.15
C MET A 75 12.92 15.66 -11.63
N LEU A 76 13.19 14.72 -10.73
CA LEU A 76 13.26 13.31 -11.07
C LEU A 76 11.89 12.77 -11.53
N PHE A 77 10.80 13.16 -10.88
CA PHE A 77 9.44 12.82 -11.30
C PHE A 77 9.15 13.31 -12.73
N SER A 78 9.45 14.57 -13.04
CA SER A 78 9.26 15.15 -14.37
C SER A 78 10.10 14.42 -15.41
N LEU A 79 11.37 14.11 -15.12
CA LEU A 79 12.22 13.36 -16.05
C LEU A 79 11.71 11.93 -16.29
N ILE A 80 11.39 11.18 -15.22
CA ILE A 80 10.87 9.81 -15.32
C ILE A 80 9.56 9.80 -16.12
N GLY A 81 8.67 10.74 -15.82
CA GLY A 81 7.39 10.89 -16.53
C GLY A 81 7.61 11.07 -18.02
N ALA A 82 8.40 12.06 -18.42
CA ALA A 82 8.58 12.35 -19.83
C ALA A 82 9.47 11.34 -20.59
N LEU A 83 10.40 10.65 -19.92
CA LEU A 83 11.04 9.44 -20.49
C LEU A 83 10.01 8.33 -20.74
N GLY A 84 9.12 8.11 -19.77
CA GLY A 84 8.02 7.15 -19.90
C GLY A 84 7.13 7.46 -21.09
N PHE A 85 6.77 8.73 -21.28
CA PHE A 85 5.98 9.18 -22.43
C PHE A 85 6.73 9.07 -23.76
N ALA A 86 8.02 9.40 -23.80
CA ALA A 86 8.82 9.33 -25.02
C ALA A 86 8.92 7.89 -25.55
N ILE A 87 9.11 6.91 -24.67
CA ILE A 87 9.18 5.49 -25.04
C ILE A 87 7.80 4.93 -25.41
N GLY A 88 6.72 5.55 -24.94
CA GLY A 88 5.35 5.13 -25.25
C GLY A 88 4.73 4.20 -24.22
N ALA A 89 3.76 3.38 -24.64
CA ALA A 89 2.99 2.50 -23.76
C ALA A 89 3.87 1.61 -22.86
N GLY A 90 4.97 1.08 -23.41
CA GLY A 90 5.92 0.26 -22.67
C GLY A 90 6.73 1.04 -21.62
N GLY A 91 7.05 2.31 -21.86
CA GLY A 91 7.82 3.14 -20.92
C GLY A 91 6.94 3.77 -19.85
N LYS A 92 5.74 4.23 -20.22
CA LYS A 92 4.78 4.90 -19.33
C LYS A 92 4.43 4.05 -18.11
N GLY A 93 4.24 2.74 -18.29
CA GLY A 93 3.96 1.81 -17.18
C GLY A 93 5.10 1.78 -16.15
N ASN A 94 6.33 1.57 -16.59
CA ASN A 94 7.52 1.54 -15.74
C ASN A 94 7.76 2.89 -15.05
N ALA A 95 7.55 3.99 -15.77
CA ALA A 95 7.66 5.33 -15.23
C ALA A 95 6.65 5.57 -14.10
N MET A 96 5.36 5.23 -14.31
CA MET A 96 4.32 5.37 -13.28
C MET A 96 4.62 4.51 -12.05
N GLN A 97 5.11 3.28 -12.24
CA GLN A 97 5.47 2.41 -11.12
C GLN A 97 6.70 2.92 -10.36
N ALA A 98 7.72 3.41 -11.06
CA ALA A 98 8.86 4.07 -10.43
C ALA A 98 8.40 5.30 -9.61
N MET A 99 7.54 6.14 -10.16
CA MET A 99 6.99 7.30 -9.44
C MET A 99 6.17 6.88 -8.21
N ALA A 100 5.33 5.85 -8.32
CA ALA A 100 4.56 5.33 -7.18
C ALA A 100 5.48 4.80 -6.07
N ALA A 101 6.50 4.02 -6.44
CA ALA A 101 7.49 3.50 -5.50
C ALA A 101 8.29 4.63 -4.84
N MET A 102 8.63 5.68 -5.58
CA MET A 102 9.30 6.86 -5.03
C MET A 102 8.44 7.58 -3.98
N ASN A 103 7.12 7.67 -4.18
CA ASN A 103 6.22 8.17 -3.14
C ASN A 103 6.22 7.27 -1.90
N GLY A 104 6.19 5.95 -2.09
CA GLY A 104 6.29 4.97 -1.00
C GLY A 104 7.59 5.09 -0.21
N MET A 105 8.72 5.33 -0.89
CA MET A 105 10.01 5.63 -0.25
C MET A 105 9.94 6.90 0.59
N LEU A 106 9.35 7.98 0.05
CA LEU A 106 9.22 9.24 0.80
C LEU A 106 8.33 9.06 2.04
N GLU A 107 7.25 8.29 1.93
CA GLU A 107 6.39 7.98 3.07
C GLU A 107 7.13 7.13 4.12
N GLY A 108 7.81 6.06 3.72
CA GLY A 108 8.59 5.22 4.63
C GLY A 108 9.71 6.00 5.33
N SER A 109 10.38 6.90 4.61
CA SER A 109 11.38 7.79 5.20
C SER A 109 10.77 8.78 6.20
N LYS A 110 9.58 9.32 5.91
CA LYS A 110 8.88 10.25 6.83
C LYS A 110 8.34 9.54 8.06
N SER A 111 7.86 8.31 7.92
CA SER A 111 7.31 7.53 9.03
C SER A 111 8.36 6.76 9.84
N GLY A 112 9.61 6.72 9.37
CA GLY A 112 10.66 5.88 9.97
C GLY A 112 10.53 4.38 9.66
N ASP A 113 9.66 4.00 8.72
CA ASP A 113 9.44 2.61 8.30
C ASP A 113 10.51 2.17 7.30
N ILE A 114 11.57 1.55 7.82
CA ILE A 114 12.72 1.07 7.04
C ILE A 114 12.31 -0.03 6.06
N GLU A 115 11.40 -0.92 6.46
CA GLU A 115 11.02 -2.06 5.63
C GLU A 115 10.27 -1.56 4.40
N ARG A 116 9.30 -0.67 4.60
CA ARG A 116 8.62 0.01 3.50
C ARG A 116 9.61 0.75 2.61
N PHE A 117 10.50 1.55 3.19
CA PHE A 117 11.51 2.28 2.41
C PHE A 117 12.35 1.36 1.52
N LYS A 118 12.81 0.22 2.05
CA LYS A 118 13.65 -0.75 1.31
C LYS A 118 12.88 -1.45 0.19
N ASN A 119 11.65 -1.89 0.47
CA ASN A 119 10.81 -2.56 -0.51
C ASN A 119 10.50 -1.63 -1.68
N GLU A 120 10.12 -0.39 -1.38
CA GLU A 120 9.81 0.63 -2.38
C GLU A 120 11.05 1.07 -3.15
N LYS A 121 12.22 1.17 -2.50
CA LYS A 121 13.50 1.43 -3.16
C LYS A 121 13.82 0.36 -4.19
N SER A 122 13.65 -0.92 -3.85
CA SER A 122 13.88 -2.02 -4.79
C SER A 122 12.92 -1.96 -6.00
N ALA A 123 11.64 -1.68 -5.75
CA ALA A 123 10.65 -1.50 -6.81
C ALA A 123 10.99 -0.30 -7.73
N PHE A 124 11.43 0.82 -7.14
CA PHE A 124 11.89 1.99 -7.87
C PHE A 124 13.09 1.67 -8.77
N GLU A 125 14.15 1.08 -8.21
CA GLU A 125 15.37 0.74 -8.96
C GLU A 125 15.11 -0.24 -10.11
N SER A 126 14.27 -1.25 -9.86
CA SER A 126 13.88 -2.23 -10.87
C SER A 126 13.15 -1.57 -12.06
N ASN A 127 12.14 -0.75 -11.77
CA ASN A 127 11.36 -0.05 -12.79
C ASN A 127 12.20 0.97 -13.56
N LEU A 128 13.10 1.67 -12.88
CA LEU A 128 13.98 2.65 -13.49
C LEU A 128 15.02 2.00 -14.41
N ARG A 129 15.56 0.83 -14.02
CA ARG A 129 16.43 0.03 -14.88
C ARG A 129 15.71 -0.40 -16.15
N LEU A 130 14.50 -0.93 -16.03
CA LEU A 130 13.68 -1.32 -17.18
C LEU A 130 13.35 -0.12 -18.09
N LEU A 131 13.10 1.06 -17.51
CA LEU A 131 12.89 2.29 -18.27
C LEU A 131 14.16 2.68 -19.05
N LYS A 132 15.33 2.62 -18.41
CA LYS A 132 16.63 2.90 -19.03
C LYS A 132 16.93 1.92 -20.17
N GLU A 133 16.69 0.63 -19.97
CA GLU A 133 16.90 -0.40 -20.99
C GLU A 133 16.04 -0.13 -22.24
N LYS A 134 14.73 0.13 -22.05
CA LYS A 134 13.84 0.46 -23.16
C LYS A 134 14.28 1.72 -23.90
N HIS A 135 14.74 2.73 -23.18
CA HIS A 135 15.26 3.95 -23.78
C HIS A 135 16.56 3.72 -24.57
N ALA A 136 17.45 2.87 -24.05
CA ALA A 136 18.68 2.50 -24.75
C ALA A 136 18.36 1.74 -26.05
N THR A 137 17.40 0.82 -26.03
CA THR A 137 16.91 0.13 -27.24
C THR A 137 16.36 1.12 -28.25
N LEU A 138 15.50 2.05 -27.83
CA LEU A 138 14.95 3.10 -28.71
C LEU A 138 16.07 3.94 -29.34
N LEU A 139 17.06 4.36 -28.55
CA LEU A 139 18.19 5.14 -29.07
C LEU A 139 19.01 4.37 -30.10
N GLU A 140 19.23 3.07 -29.87
CA GLU A 140 19.96 2.24 -30.81
C GLU A 140 19.17 2.04 -32.11
N THR A 141 17.85 1.84 -32.03
CA THR A 141 16.96 1.83 -33.20
C THR A 141 17.09 3.13 -34.00
N LEU A 142 17.05 4.30 -33.35
CA LEU A 142 17.19 5.58 -34.04
C LEU A 142 18.54 5.70 -34.76
N LYS A 143 19.64 5.28 -34.12
CA LYS A 143 20.99 5.31 -34.71
C LYS A 143 21.12 4.34 -35.89
N GLU A 144 20.57 3.13 -35.76
CA GLU A 144 20.56 2.14 -36.83
C GLU A 144 19.82 2.70 -38.05
N LYS A 145 18.63 3.27 -37.85
CA LYS A 145 17.85 3.86 -38.95
C LYS A 145 18.50 5.12 -39.51
N ALA A 146 19.26 5.89 -38.72
CA ALA A 146 20.07 6.99 -39.25
C ALA A 146 21.20 6.50 -40.17
N LYS A 147 21.84 5.36 -39.84
CA LYS A 147 22.81 4.72 -40.74
C LYS A 147 22.15 4.20 -42.01
N LEU A 148 20.94 3.64 -41.92
CA LEU A 148 20.21 3.21 -43.12
C LEU A 148 19.82 4.42 -43.98
N ALA A 149 19.44 5.54 -43.36
CA ALA A 149 19.02 6.75 -44.06
C ALA A 149 20.13 7.40 -44.91
N SER A 150 21.41 7.10 -44.64
CA SER A 150 22.53 7.55 -45.48
C SER A 150 22.65 6.77 -46.78
N VAL A 151 22.06 5.57 -46.84
CA VAL A 151 22.03 4.71 -48.04
C VAL A 151 20.68 4.80 -48.75
N ASP A 152 19.58 4.71 -47.98
CA ASP A 152 18.20 4.76 -48.47
C ASP A 152 17.29 5.45 -47.42
N SER A 153 17.06 6.75 -47.63
CA SER A 153 16.28 7.59 -46.72
C SER A 153 14.80 7.22 -46.66
N THR A 154 14.22 6.75 -47.78
CA THR A 154 12.79 6.43 -47.87
C THR A 154 12.51 5.15 -47.11
N ARG A 155 13.32 4.11 -47.34
CA ARG A 155 13.23 2.86 -46.60
C ARG A 155 13.46 3.06 -45.10
N ALA A 156 14.50 3.81 -44.73
CA ALA A 156 14.80 4.10 -43.34
C ALA A 156 13.62 4.77 -42.61
N LYS A 157 12.95 5.73 -43.27
CA LYS A 157 11.78 6.41 -42.71
C LYS A 157 10.63 5.45 -42.46
N HIS A 158 10.27 4.61 -43.44
CA HIS A 158 9.17 3.66 -43.27
C HIS A 158 9.46 2.60 -42.20
N GLU A 159 10.67 2.05 -42.18
CA GLU A 159 11.07 1.10 -41.14
C GLU A 159 11.05 1.74 -39.75
N LEU A 160 11.54 2.97 -39.63
CA LEU A 160 11.53 3.70 -38.37
C LEU A 160 10.11 4.00 -37.89
N GLU A 161 9.24 4.49 -38.77
CA GLU A 161 7.84 4.78 -38.42
C GLU A 161 7.09 3.51 -37.97
N SER A 162 7.32 2.38 -38.65
CA SER A 162 6.75 1.08 -38.29
C SER A 162 7.24 0.64 -36.92
N GLU A 163 8.55 0.71 -36.67
CA GLU A 163 9.16 0.31 -35.41
C GLU A 163 8.70 1.17 -34.23
N LEU A 164 8.65 2.50 -34.42
CA LEU A 164 8.15 3.41 -33.38
C LEU A 164 6.68 3.17 -33.08
N SER A 165 5.86 2.90 -34.10
CA SER A 165 4.44 2.57 -33.92
C SER A 165 4.29 1.24 -33.16
N ARG A 166 5.14 0.24 -33.46
CA ARG A 166 5.18 -1.05 -32.75
C ARG A 166 5.57 -0.88 -31.27
N GLN A 167 6.49 0.03 -30.97
CA GLN A 167 6.90 0.35 -29.59
C GLN A 167 5.90 1.27 -28.86
N GLY A 168 4.93 1.84 -29.59
CA GLY A 168 4.00 2.85 -29.08
C GLY A 168 4.65 4.21 -28.81
N ALA A 169 5.80 4.49 -29.43
CA ALA A 169 6.60 5.69 -29.25
C ALA A 169 6.10 6.86 -30.13
N ASP A 170 4.79 7.13 -30.07
CA ASP A 170 4.12 8.13 -30.92
C ASP A 170 4.68 9.54 -30.73
N PHE A 171 5.11 9.88 -29.50
CA PHE A 171 5.74 11.15 -29.21
C PHE A 171 7.06 11.33 -29.98
N VAL A 172 7.89 10.29 -30.03
CA VAL A 172 9.15 10.31 -30.79
C VAL A 172 8.86 10.43 -32.27
N LYS A 173 7.85 9.71 -32.78
CA LYS A 173 7.40 9.80 -34.17
C LYS A 173 6.94 11.22 -34.54
N GLN A 174 6.14 11.86 -33.71
CA GLN A 174 5.71 13.25 -33.90
C GLN A 174 6.89 14.22 -33.87
N ASN A 175 7.82 14.04 -32.93
CA ASN A 175 8.95 14.94 -32.77
C ASN A 175 9.98 14.78 -33.90
N LEU A 176 10.18 13.55 -34.41
CA LEU A 176 11.01 13.27 -35.58
C LEU A 176 10.58 14.07 -36.80
N ASN A 177 9.28 14.17 -37.07
CA ASN A 177 8.74 14.97 -38.18
C ASN A 177 9.02 16.47 -38.01
N ARG A 178 9.23 16.93 -36.77
CA ARG A 178 9.44 18.34 -36.44
C ARG A 178 10.91 18.75 -36.42
N ILE A 179 11.77 17.95 -35.80
CA ILE A 179 13.19 18.31 -35.57
C ILE A 179 14.18 17.48 -36.39
N GLY A 180 13.71 16.42 -37.05
CA GLY A 180 14.55 15.49 -37.80
C GLY A 180 15.24 14.44 -36.95
N LEU A 181 15.79 13.41 -37.62
CA LEU A 181 16.35 12.22 -36.99
C LEU A 181 17.62 12.52 -36.16
N ASP A 182 18.55 13.31 -36.70
CA ASP A 182 19.80 13.62 -36.00
C ASP A 182 19.57 14.43 -34.71
N ALA A 183 18.66 15.39 -34.75
CA ALA A 183 18.28 16.17 -33.58
C ALA A 183 17.59 15.30 -32.54
N GLN A 184 16.71 14.38 -32.97
CA GLN A 184 16.07 13.42 -32.08
C GLN A 184 17.09 12.51 -31.40
N ILE A 185 18.07 11.97 -32.14
CA ILE A 185 19.15 11.13 -31.59
C ILE A 185 19.91 11.90 -30.50
N LYS A 186 20.29 13.16 -30.77
CA LYS A 186 20.99 14.00 -29.78
C LYS A 186 20.12 14.25 -28.54
N GLN A 187 18.83 14.51 -28.72
CA GLN A 187 17.90 14.71 -27.62
C GLN A 187 17.78 13.45 -26.75
N GLU A 188 17.59 12.28 -27.37
CA GLU A 188 17.51 11.01 -26.63
C GLU A 188 18.85 10.66 -25.94
N GLN A 189 19.99 10.94 -26.56
CA GLN A 189 21.30 10.80 -25.90
C GLN A 189 21.44 11.69 -24.67
N ALA A 190 21.01 12.96 -24.77
CA ALA A 190 21.04 13.88 -23.64
C ALA A 190 20.14 13.37 -22.50
N ARG A 191 18.94 12.88 -22.83
CA ARG A 191 18.00 12.31 -21.85
C ARG A 191 18.57 11.10 -21.10
N ILE A 192 19.22 10.16 -21.79
CA ILE A 192 19.89 9.01 -21.12
C ILE A 192 20.99 9.52 -20.18
N LYS A 193 21.82 10.46 -20.63
CA LYS A 193 22.90 11.01 -19.79
C LYS A 193 22.37 11.72 -18.56
N SER A 194 21.32 12.54 -18.71
CA SER A 194 20.65 13.22 -17.59
C SER A 194 20.04 12.20 -16.63
N LEU A 195 19.41 11.15 -17.14
CA LEU A 195 18.87 10.06 -16.33
C LEU A 195 19.97 9.37 -15.51
N ASP A 196 21.11 9.05 -16.14
CA ASP A 196 22.23 8.40 -15.46
C ASP A 196 22.83 9.27 -14.35
N SER A 197 22.96 10.58 -14.60
CA SER A 197 23.40 11.54 -13.58
C SER A 197 22.44 11.59 -12.38
N LEU A 198 21.14 11.69 -12.65
CA LEU A 198 20.14 11.72 -11.58
C LEU A 198 20.04 10.39 -10.82
N ILE A 199 20.18 9.24 -11.50
CA ILE A 199 20.24 7.92 -10.85
C ILE A 199 21.41 7.88 -9.88
N ALA A 200 22.60 8.29 -10.32
CA ALA A 200 23.79 8.30 -9.48
C ALA A 200 23.63 9.22 -8.26
N ALA A 201 23.07 10.42 -8.47
CA ALA A 201 22.78 11.36 -7.39
C ALA A 201 21.79 10.77 -6.38
N LYS A 202 20.70 10.13 -6.85
CA LYS A 202 19.67 9.54 -5.99
C LYS A 202 20.16 8.31 -5.25
N GLN A 203 20.98 7.46 -5.86
CA GLN A 203 21.60 6.33 -5.16
C GLN A 203 22.48 6.79 -3.99
N LYS A 204 23.17 7.92 -4.14
CA LYS A 204 23.95 8.53 -3.05
C LYS A 204 23.03 9.00 -1.92
N GLU A 205 21.97 9.75 -2.23
CA GLU A 205 20.98 10.23 -1.26
C GLU A 205 20.29 9.07 -0.53
N GLN A 206 19.85 8.05 -1.26
CA GLN A 206 19.16 6.88 -0.70
C GLN A 206 20.04 6.11 0.30
N LYS A 207 21.35 5.98 0.06
CA LYS A 207 22.28 5.38 1.02
C LYS A 207 22.39 6.21 2.29
N THR A 208 22.37 7.53 2.17
CA THR A 208 22.38 8.44 3.32
C THR A 208 21.10 8.30 4.15
N VAL A 209 19.93 8.32 3.49
CA VAL A 209 18.62 8.13 4.18
C VAL A 209 18.57 6.78 4.88
N GLU A 210 18.97 5.70 4.21
CA GLU A 210 18.99 4.37 4.79
C GLU A 210 19.90 4.28 6.02
N HIS A 211 21.08 4.93 5.98
CA HIS A 211 21.98 5.00 7.12
C HIS A 211 21.39 5.80 8.29
N ILE A 212 20.68 6.91 8.02
CA ILE A 212 19.99 7.70 9.05
C ILE A 212 18.91 6.86 9.72
N LEU A 213 18.03 6.24 8.94
CA LEU A 213 16.95 5.41 9.49
C LEU A 213 17.50 4.24 10.31
N LEU A 214 18.56 3.58 9.83
CA LEU A 214 19.21 2.51 10.57
C LEU A 214 19.83 3.01 11.88
N ARG A 215 20.47 4.19 11.87
CA ARG A 215 21.02 4.80 13.09
C ARG A 215 19.92 5.11 14.09
N ASP A 216 18.82 5.69 13.64
CA ASP A 216 17.72 6.12 14.50
C ASP A 216 16.99 4.91 15.10
N THR A 217 16.77 3.84 14.33
CA THR A 217 16.22 2.58 14.84
C THR A 217 17.16 1.90 15.83
N LEU A 218 18.47 1.90 15.58
CA LEU A 218 19.45 1.40 16.55
C LEU A 218 19.50 2.25 17.82
N GLN A 219 19.34 3.57 17.70
CA GLN A 219 19.30 4.48 18.84
C GLN A 219 18.04 4.24 19.68
N GLN A 220 16.87 4.14 19.05
CA GLN A 220 15.62 3.79 19.73
C GLN A 220 15.72 2.43 20.43
N ALA A 221 16.33 1.43 19.78
CA ALA A 221 16.55 0.12 20.39
C ALA A 221 17.54 0.17 21.57
N ARG A 222 18.51 1.09 21.54
CA ARG A 222 19.43 1.31 22.67
C ARG A 222 18.73 2.04 23.81
N GLU A 223 17.94 3.04 23.51
CA GLU A 223 17.17 3.81 24.50
C GLU A 223 16.10 2.93 25.15
N SER A 224 15.41 2.08 24.39
CA SER A 224 14.47 1.11 24.94
C SER A 224 15.17 0.12 25.87
N ARG A 225 16.33 -0.41 25.47
CA ARG A 225 17.13 -1.31 26.32
C ARG A 225 17.66 -0.62 27.58
N LYS A 226 18.07 0.65 27.48
CA LYS A 226 18.48 1.44 28.66
C LYS A 226 17.30 1.70 29.58
N ALA A 227 16.14 2.07 29.03
CA ALA A 227 14.91 2.25 29.81
C ALA A 227 14.44 0.95 30.47
N GLU A 228 14.60 -0.20 29.79
CA GLU A 228 14.36 -1.53 30.37
C GLU A 228 15.36 -1.88 31.47
N ALA A 229 16.64 -1.52 31.32
CA ALA A 229 17.69 -1.81 32.28
C ALA A 229 17.66 -0.89 33.52
N GLU A 230 17.35 0.40 33.34
CA GLU A 230 17.28 1.40 34.41
C GLU A 230 15.91 1.41 35.11
N GLY A 231 14.88 0.90 34.45
CA GLY A 231 13.50 0.95 34.89
C GLY A 231 12.94 -0.38 35.33
N GLY A 232 13.31 -0.84 36.53
CA GLY A 232 12.67 -1.97 37.22
C GLY A 232 11.15 -1.81 37.48
N LEU A 233 10.52 -0.71 37.01
CA LEU A 233 9.10 -0.36 37.14
C LEU A 233 8.54 0.43 35.92
N THR A 234 9.29 0.58 34.82
CA THR A 234 8.82 1.31 33.60
C THR A 234 8.66 0.43 32.37
N GLY A 235 9.08 -0.84 32.44
CA GLY A 235 8.70 -1.84 31.45
C GLY A 235 7.19 -2.08 31.43
N ARG A 236 6.74 -2.81 30.41
CA ARG A 236 5.33 -3.15 30.19
C ARG A 236 4.61 -3.70 31.44
N ALA A 237 5.32 -4.46 32.28
CA ALA A 237 4.82 -4.94 33.57
C ALA A 237 4.59 -3.80 34.60
N GLY A 238 5.51 -2.84 34.68
CA GLY A 238 5.39 -1.68 35.57
C GLY A 238 4.25 -0.73 35.18
N TYR A 239 3.92 -0.64 33.88
CA TYR A 239 2.76 0.09 33.40
C TYR A 239 1.45 -0.44 33.99
N TYR A 240 1.23 -1.76 33.90
CA TYR A 240 0.05 -2.40 34.45
C TYR A 240 0.07 -2.44 35.98
N GLN A 241 1.25 -2.55 36.58
CA GLN A 241 1.40 -2.49 38.03
C GLN A 241 0.97 -1.14 38.61
N LYS A 242 1.23 -0.02 37.91
CA LYS A 242 0.71 1.32 38.27
C LYS A 242 -0.82 1.42 38.21
N LEU A 243 -1.45 0.59 37.38
CA LEU A 243 -2.90 0.45 37.32
C LEU A 243 -3.44 -0.54 38.37
N GLY A 244 -2.59 -1.10 39.22
CA GLY A 244 -2.95 -2.14 40.19
C GLY A 244 -3.24 -3.50 39.52
N ILE A 245 -2.75 -3.71 38.31
CA ILE A 245 -2.85 -4.98 37.58
C ILE A 245 -1.52 -5.71 37.77
N SER A 246 -1.56 -6.85 38.45
CA SER A 246 -0.40 -7.74 38.60
C SER A 246 -0.52 -8.86 37.56
N ALA A 247 0.18 -8.71 36.44
CA ALA A 247 0.26 -9.73 35.39
C ALA A 247 1.72 -9.91 34.98
N GLU A 248 2.13 -11.15 34.69
CA GLU A 248 3.50 -11.47 34.29
C GLU A 248 3.54 -12.34 33.04
N GLY A 249 4.62 -12.25 32.27
CA GLY A 249 4.87 -13.07 31.08
C GLY A 249 3.69 -13.12 30.11
N LYS A 250 3.13 -14.33 29.90
CA LYS A 250 2.03 -14.58 28.95
C LYS A 250 0.72 -13.88 29.32
N GLU A 251 0.50 -13.57 30.59
CA GLU A 251 -0.69 -12.83 31.03
C GLU A 251 -0.61 -11.37 30.60
N LEU A 252 0.60 -10.81 30.64
CA LEU A 252 0.89 -9.49 30.10
C LEU A 252 0.61 -9.44 28.59
N ASP A 253 0.98 -10.48 27.85
CA ASP A 253 0.71 -10.62 26.41
C ASP A 253 -0.78 -10.67 26.10
N LYS A 254 -1.56 -11.40 26.89
CA LYS A 254 -3.01 -11.40 26.75
C LYS A 254 -3.60 -10.02 27.02
N LEU A 255 -3.10 -9.33 28.05
CA LEU A 255 -3.57 -8.02 28.44
C LEU A 255 -3.31 -6.95 27.36
N ASP A 256 -2.10 -6.91 26.80
CA ASP A 256 -1.77 -6.01 25.69
C ASP A 256 -2.63 -6.25 24.46
N ASN A 257 -2.73 -7.52 24.03
CA ASN A 257 -3.55 -7.84 22.86
C ASN A 257 -5.01 -7.45 23.11
N THR A 258 -5.51 -7.55 24.35
CA THR A 258 -6.86 -7.12 24.72
C THR A 258 -6.98 -5.59 24.68
N VAL A 259 -6.04 -4.84 25.24
CA VAL A 259 -6.04 -3.36 25.23
C VAL A 259 -5.99 -2.83 23.78
N SER A 260 -5.11 -3.39 22.94
CA SER A 260 -5.04 -3.07 21.51
C SER A 260 -6.34 -3.39 20.78
N ALA A 261 -6.90 -4.59 20.99
CA ALA A 261 -8.14 -4.98 20.33
C ALA A 261 -9.35 -4.12 20.77
N LEU A 262 -9.42 -3.74 22.05
CA LEU A 262 -10.46 -2.83 22.57
C LEU A 262 -10.38 -1.45 21.90
N HIS A 263 -9.17 -0.91 21.75
CA HIS A 263 -8.96 0.34 21.03
C HIS A 263 -9.36 0.22 19.55
N ALA A 264 -8.94 -0.85 18.89
CA ALA A 264 -9.22 -1.09 17.49
C ALA A 264 -10.75 -1.20 17.22
N VAL A 265 -11.49 -1.87 18.11
CA VAL A 265 -12.97 -1.92 18.08
C VAL A 265 -13.57 -0.52 18.25
N SER A 266 -13.09 0.27 19.21
CA SER A 266 -13.58 1.63 19.44
C SER A 266 -13.40 2.52 18.20
N ASN A 267 -12.27 2.41 17.52
CA ASN A 267 -12.01 3.18 16.29
C ASN A 267 -12.96 2.78 15.15
N LEU A 268 -13.26 1.49 15.00
CA LEU A 268 -14.27 1.06 14.02
C LEU A 268 -15.66 1.60 14.34
N GLN A 269 -16.04 1.60 15.62
CA GLN A 269 -17.31 2.18 16.04
C GLN A 269 -17.40 3.68 15.74
N ASP A 270 -16.30 4.41 15.89
CA ASP A 270 -16.22 5.82 15.50
C ASP A 270 -16.25 6.00 13.97
N GLN A 271 -15.54 5.16 13.21
CA GLN A 271 -15.58 5.19 11.74
C GLN A 271 -16.96 4.82 11.17
N LEU A 272 -17.73 3.97 11.85
CA LEU A 272 -19.11 3.65 11.47
C LEU A 272 -20.09 4.83 11.65
N LYS A 273 -19.72 5.85 12.43
CA LYS A 273 -20.52 7.07 12.55
C LYS A 273 -20.31 8.00 11.35
N ASP A 274 -19.28 7.77 10.54
CA ASP A 274 -19.01 8.54 9.33
C ASP A 274 -20.05 8.20 8.23
N GLU A 275 -20.73 9.23 7.74
CA GLU A 275 -21.78 9.11 6.73
C GLU A 275 -21.25 8.56 5.39
N LYS A 276 -19.99 8.85 5.04
CA LYS A 276 -19.35 8.32 3.82
C LYS A 276 -19.10 6.82 3.92
N VAL A 277 -18.64 6.36 5.09
CA VAL A 277 -18.42 4.93 5.38
C VAL A 277 -19.75 4.18 5.32
N LEU A 278 -20.80 4.72 5.96
CA LEU A 278 -22.15 4.14 5.90
C LEU A 278 -22.71 4.07 4.48
N THR A 279 -22.49 5.12 3.69
CA THR A 279 -22.96 5.20 2.30
C THR A 279 -22.22 4.19 1.42
N GLY A 280 -20.90 4.06 1.54
CA GLY A 280 -20.13 3.08 0.80
C GLY A 280 -20.42 1.64 1.21
N LEU A 281 -20.63 1.36 2.50
CA LEU A 281 -21.02 0.04 2.98
C LEU A 281 -22.34 -0.43 2.36
N LYS A 282 -23.33 0.48 2.25
CA LYS A 282 -24.60 0.22 1.57
C LYS A 282 -24.40 -0.08 0.08
N ALA A 283 -23.49 0.61 -0.59
CA ALA A 283 -23.18 0.40 -2.01
C ALA A 283 -22.43 -0.92 -2.29
N MET A 284 -21.64 -1.39 -1.32
CA MET A 284 -20.76 -2.57 -1.48
C MET A 284 -21.44 -3.92 -1.28
N GLY A 285 -22.61 -3.95 -0.63
CA GLY A 285 -23.13 -5.15 0.01
C GLY A 285 -23.29 -6.40 -0.88
N SER A 286 -23.59 -6.28 -2.18
CA SER A 286 -23.80 -7.50 -3.01
C SER A 286 -22.53 -8.07 -3.61
N PRO A 287 -21.72 -7.28 -4.34
CA PRO A 287 -20.67 -7.87 -5.17
C PRO A 287 -19.41 -8.22 -4.39
N LEU A 288 -19.15 -7.55 -3.27
CA LEU A 288 -18.01 -7.84 -2.38
C LEU A 288 -18.24 -9.13 -1.59
N ALA A 289 -19.42 -9.29 -0.99
CA ALA A 289 -19.80 -10.47 -0.23
C ALA A 289 -19.66 -11.76 -1.04
N THR A 290 -20.21 -11.78 -2.26
CA THR A 290 -20.14 -12.94 -3.16
C THR A 290 -18.69 -13.27 -3.55
N LYS A 291 -17.85 -12.26 -3.77
CA LYS A 291 -16.42 -12.45 -4.08
C LYS A 291 -15.62 -12.94 -2.90
N LEU A 292 -15.81 -12.35 -1.73
CA LEU A 292 -15.15 -12.80 -0.50
C LEU A 292 -15.56 -14.24 -0.18
N MET A 293 -16.84 -14.58 -0.22
CA MET A 293 -17.31 -15.96 -0.03
C MET A 293 -16.68 -16.93 -1.04
N SER A 294 -16.59 -16.55 -2.33
CA SER A 294 -15.93 -17.39 -3.33
C SER A 294 -14.45 -17.61 -3.05
N LEU A 295 -13.75 -16.61 -2.48
CA LEU A 295 -12.36 -16.76 -2.05
C LEU A 295 -12.24 -17.73 -0.87
N PHE A 296 -13.16 -17.70 0.10
CA PHE A 296 -13.15 -18.59 1.25
C PHE A 296 -13.58 -20.05 0.95
N GLU A 297 -14.36 -20.25 -0.11
CA GLU A 297 -14.77 -21.58 -0.58
C GLU A 297 -13.62 -22.37 -1.23
N THR A 298 -12.65 -21.69 -1.86
CA THR A 298 -11.59 -22.35 -2.65
C THR A 298 -10.58 -23.22 -1.88
N LYS A 299 -10.73 -23.41 -0.56
CA LYS A 299 -9.79 -24.14 0.34
C LYS A 299 -8.32 -23.66 0.29
N LYS A 300 -8.01 -22.66 -0.52
CA LYS A 300 -6.70 -22.04 -0.61
C LYS A 300 -6.52 -21.07 0.57
N GLU A 301 -5.35 -21.10 1.20
CA GLU A 301 -5.01 -20.17 2.26
C GLU A 301 -5.01 -18.76 1.69
N LEU A 302 -5.87 -17.89 2.22
CA LEU A 302 -5.94 -16.50 1.80
C LEU A 302 -4.96 -15.69 2.65
N SER A 303 -3.97 -15.06 2.02
CA SER A 303 -3.10 -14.14 2.75
C SER A 303 -3.85 -12.82 3.06
N PRO A 304 -3.42 -12.06 4.09
CA PRO A 304 -3.95 -10.72 4.34
C PRO A 304 -3.86 -9.81 3.10
N ASP A 305 -2.79 -9.94 2.31
CA ASP A 305 -2.59 -9.16 1.08
C ASP A 305 -3.58 -9.53 -0.01
N GLU A 306 -3.92 -10.81 -0.16
CA GLU A 306 -4.94 -11.27 -1.10
C GLU A 306 -6.33 -10.76 -0.70
N LEU A 307 -6.65 -10.77 0.60
CA LEU A 307 -7.89 -10.20 1.13
C LEU A 307 -7.96 -8.69 0.86
N PHE A 308 -6.90 -7.94 1.16
CA PHE A 308 -6.85 -6.49 0.94
C PHE A 308 -6.88 -6.11 -0.53
N SER A 309 -6.21 -6.88 -1.39
CA SER A 309 -6.25 -6.71 -2.84
C SER A 309 -7.67 -6.88 -3.38
N GLU A 310 -8.44 -7.85 -2.87
CA GLU A 310 -9.80 -8.06 -3.34
C GLU A 310 -10.78 -6.99 -2.83
N ILE A 311 -10.58 -6.51 -1.59
CA ILE A 311 -11.31 -5.35 -1.06
C ILE A 311 -11.06 -4.12 -1.94
N ASP A 312 -9.80 -3.83 -2.31
CA ASP A 312 -9.45 -2.70 -3.17
C ASP A 312 -10.04 -2.80 -4.58
N LYS A 313 -9.92 -3.98 -5.20
CA LYS A 313 -10.50 -4.23 -6.53
C LYS A 313 -12.00 -4.03 -6.53
N THR A 314 -12.67 -4.47 -5.47
CA THR A 314 -14.12 -4.37 -5.38
C THR A 314 -14.57 -2.96 -5.03
N ALA A 315 -13.86 -2.26 -4.14
CA ALA A 315 -14.11 -0.86 -3.84
C ALA A 315 -14.00 0.02 -5.09
N LYS A 316 -12.93 -0.17 -5.87
CA LYS A 316 -12.72 0.51 -7.15
C LYS A 316 -13.82 0.19 -8.16
N LYS A 317 -14.24 -1.09 -8.26
CA LYS A 317 -15.31 -1.52 -9.18
C LYS A 317 -16.68 -0.92 -8.83
N LEU A 318 -16.95 -0.67 -7.56
CA LEU A 318 -18.24 -0.16 -7.08
C LEU A 318 -18.25 1.34 -6.86
N SER A 319 -17.15 2.04 -7.19
CA SER A 319 -16.97 3.47 -6.95
C SER A 319 -17.28 3.85 -5.51
N ALA A 320 -16.99 2.95 -4.57
CA ALA A 320 -17.19 3.24 -3.16
C ALA A 320 -16.19 4.32 -2.72
N PRO A 321 -16.58 5.20 -1.77
CA PRO A 321 -15.64 6.12 -1.15
C PRO A 321 -14.41 5.38 -0.60
N GLU A 322 -13.24 5.97 -0.76
CA GLU A 322 -11.96 5.40 -0.30
C GLU A 322 -11.98 5.08 1.19
N GLU A 323 -12.66 5.91 1.97
CA GLU A 323 -12.89 5.76 3.40
C GLU A 323 -13.60 4.43 3.75
N THR A 324 -14.43 3.91 2.84
CA THR A 324 -15.13 2.62 3.03
C THR A 324 -14.19 1.43 2.82
N ALA A 325 -13.28 1.52 1.84
CA ALA A 325 -12.28 0.48 1.62
C ALA A 325 -11.31 0.41 2.81
N ILE A 326 -10.88 1.58 3.30
CA ILE A 326 -10.05 1.71 4.51
C ILE A 326 -10.78 1.12 5.71
N PHE A 327 -12.05 1.46 5.90
CA PHE A 327 -12.87 0.90 6.98
C PHE A 327 -12.94 -0.63 6.93
N LEU A 328 -13.20 -1.23 5.77
CA LEU A 328 -13.31 -2.69 5.65
C LEU A 328 -11.98 -3.40 5.90
N LYS A 329 -10.86 -2.80 5.48
CA LYS A 329 -9.52 -3.30 5.79
C LYS A 329 -9.24 -3.24 7.29
N ASN A 330 -9.57 -2.12 7.93
CA ASN A 330 -9.45 -1.97 9.37
C ASN A 330 -10.34 -2.99 10.09
N ALA A 331 -11.59 -3.18 9.63
CA ALA A 331 -12.52 -4.14 10.21
C ALA A 331 -11.97 -5.58 10.17
N ALA A 332 -11.36 -5.96 9.06
CA ALA A 332 -10.68 -7.24 8.94
C ALA A 332 -9.51 -7.35 9.93
N LEU A 333 -8.62 -6.35 9.98
CA LEU A 333 -7.46 -6.31 10.89
C LEU A 333 -7.87 -6.38 12.36
N VAL A 334 -8.87 -5.61 12.76
CA VAL A 334 -9.40 -5.63 14.14
C VAL A 334 -9.97 -7.00 14.46
N ALA A 335 -10.67 -7.64 13.52
CA ALA A 335 -11.19 -8.97 13.75
C ALA A 335 -10.08 -10.02 13.94
N PHE A 336 -8.95 -9.85 13.25
CA PHE A 336 -7.74 -10.64 13.52
C PHE A 336 -7.15 -10.37 14.91
N GLU A 337 -7.08 -9.11 15.34
CA GLU A 337 -6.56 -8.74 16.67
C GLU A 337 -7.45 -9.26 17.81
N ILE A 338 -8.77 -9.17 17.66
CA ILE A 338 -9.75 -9.72 18.61
C ILE A 338 -9.53 -11.22 18.80
N GLU A 339 -9.36 -11.95 17.69
CA GLU A 339 -9.21 -13.40 17.73
C GLU A 339 -7.84 -13.83 18.25
N LYS A 340 -6.79 -13.05 17.93
CA LYS A 340 -5.47 -13.22 18.54
C LYS A 340 -5.54 -13.01 20.06
N ALA A 341 -6.26 -12.00 20.53
CA ALA A 341 -6.46 -11.73 21.95
C ALA A 341 -7.27 -12.85 22.63
N ALA A 342 -8.35 -13.32 22.00
CA ALA A 342 -9.21 -14.36 22.53
C ALA A 342 -8.51 -15.74 22.63
N THR A 343 -7.66 -16.06 21.65
CA THR A 343 -6.95 -17.35 21.60
C THR A 343 -5.58 -17.32 22.28
N GLY A 344 -5.04 -16.13 22.58
CA GLY A 344 -3.71 -15.96 23.17
C GLY A 344 -2.56 -16.36 22.24
N GLY A 345 -2.78 -16.34 20.93
CA GLY A 345 -1.83 -16.84 19.92
C GLY A 345 -2.23 -16.45 18.50
N ARG A 346 -1.54 -17.01 17.49
CA ARG A 346 -1.89 -16.77 16.08
C ARG A 346 -3.34 -17.24 15.82
N PRO A 347 -4.21 -16.42 15.22
CA PRO A 347 -5.57 -16.83 14.92
C PRO A 347 -5.55 -18.07 14.02
N ALA A 348 -6.39 -19.05 14.34
CA ALA A 348 -6.46 -20.28 13.56
C ALA A 348 -6.95 -19.98 12.14
N VAL A 349 -6.48 -20.75 11.15
CA VAL A 349 -6.90 -20.62 9.74
C VAL A 349 -8.43 -20.70 9.59
N TYR A 350 -9.08 -21.48 10.45
CA TYR A 350 -10.54 -21.56 10.54
C TYR A 350 -11.20 -20.23 10.92
N THR A 351 -10.57 -19.46 11.81
CA THR A 351 -11.05 -18.16 12.25
C THR A 351 -11.04 -17.15 11.10
N ILE A 352 -10.00 -17.17 10.26
CA ILE A 352 -9.91 -16.37 9.04
C ILE A 352 -11.08 -16.69 8.10
N ARG A 353 -11.45 -17.96 8.01
CA ARG A 353 -12.58 -18.44 7.21
C ARG A 353 -13.94 -17.99 7.76
N MET A 354 -14.05 -17.85 9.08
CA MET A 354 -15.24 -17.34 9.76
C MET A 354 -15.38 -15.81 9.68
N LEU A 355 -14.32 -15.08 9.32
CA LEU A 355 -14.39 -13.63 9.11
C LEU A 355 -15.11 -13.25 7.82
N GLY A 356 -15.14 -14.12 6.80
CA GLY A 356 -15.83 -13.85 5.54
C GLY A 356 -17.30 -13.43 5.70
N PRO A 357 -18.11 -14.19 6.44
CA PRO A 357 -19.49 -13.79 6.76
C PRO A 357 -19.63 -12.57 7.67
N ILE A 358 -18.63 -12.28 8.52
CA ILE A 358 -18.62 -11.12 9.42
C ILE A 358 -18.30 -9.83 8.66
N LEU A 359 -17.50 -9.93 7.61
CA LEU A 359 -17.14 -8.84 6.70
C LEU A 359 -18.16 -8.65 5.57
N ASP A 360 -19.23 -9.45 5.52
CA ASP A 360 -20.34 -9.29 4.58
C ASP A 360 -21.25 -8.13 5.02
N PRO A 361 -21.26 -6.98 4.30
CA PRO A 361 -22.08 -5.83 4.66
C PRO A 361 -23.59 -6.08 4.50
N LYS A 362 -24.02 -7.16 3.83
CA LYS A 362 -25.43 -7.56 3.72
C LYS A 362 -25.90 -8.43 4.87
N ALA A 363 -25.01 -9.11 5.57
CA ALA A 363 -25.37 -9.95 6.70
C ALA A 363 -25.83 -9.11 7.91
N TYR A 364 -25.48 -7.81 7.94
CA TYR A 364 -25.75 -6.92 9.06
C TYR A 364 -26.18 -5.53 8.60
N THR A 365 -27.23 -4.99 9.20
CA THR A 365 -27.47 -3.53 9.19
C THR A 365 -26.35 -2.83 9.96
N ALA A 366 -26.13 -1.53 9.76
CA ALA A 366 -25.16 -0.76 10.56
C ALA A 366 -25.40 -0.93 12.07
N SER A 367 -26.66 -1.03 12.50
CA SER A 367 -27.04 -1.34 13.88
C SER A 367 -26.64 -2.75 14.31
N ALA A 368 -26.82 -3.76 13.44
CA ALA A 368 -26.44 -5.13 13.74
C ALA A 368 -24.92 -5.33 13.72
N PHE A 369 -24.19 -4.63 12.86
CA PHE A 369 -22.73 -4.64 12.84
C PHE A 369 -22.14 -3.93 14.06
N ASN A 370 -22.72 -2.79 14.47
CA ASN A 370 -22.33 -2.15 15.72
C ASN A 370 -22.63 -3.04 16.94
N LYS A 371 -23.77 -3.76 16.94
CA LYS A 371 -24.07 -4.77 17.96
C LYS A 371 -23.04 -5.89 17.99
N LEU A 372 -22.60 -6.38 16.83
CA LEU A 372 -21.54 -7.39 16.73
C LEU A 372 -20.21 -6.86 17.31
N LEU A 373 -19.83 -5.63 17.00
CA LEU A 373 -18.65 -4.98 17.56
C LEU A 373 -18.76 -4.84 19.09
N GLU A 374 -19.93 -4.44 19.60
CA GLU A 374 -20.21 -4.43 21.04
C GLU A 374 -20.10 -5.82 21.66
N ASP A 375 -20.70 -6.86 21.08
CA ASP A 375 -20.62 -8.23 21.58
C ASP A 375 -19.16 -8.74 21.64
N ARG A 376 -18.33 -8.35 20.66
CA ARG A 376 -16.89 -8.67 20.66
C ARG A 376 -16.11 -7.87 21.69
N LYS A 377 -16.39 -6.57 21.82
CA LYS A 377 -15.86 -5.72 22.89
C LYS A 377 -16.14 -6.33 24.27
N ASN A 378 -17.37 -6.79 24.46
CA ASN A 378 -17.82 -7.46 25.68
C ASN A 378 -17.10 -8.79 25.92
N SER A 379 -16.86 -9.56 24.86
CA SER A 379 -16.06 -10.80 24.91
C SER A 379 -14.61 -10.54 25.30
N LEU A 380 -13.99 -9.47 24.79
CA LEU A 380 -12.63 -9.03 25.19
C LEU A 380 -12.57 -8.65 26.67
N TYR A 381 -13.53 -7.86 27.15
CA TYR A 381 -13.64 -7.55 28.58
C TYR A 381 -13.84 -8.80 29.43
N ALA A 382 -14.67 -9.75 28.99
CA ALA A 382 -14.88 -11.02 29.70
C ALA A 382 -13.59 -11.84 29.79
N GLY A 383 -12.83 -11.93 28.69
CA GLY A 383 -11.57 -12.67 28.63
C GLY A 383 -10.45 -12.05 29.47
N ALA A 384 -10.42 -10.72 29.58
CA ALA A 384 -9.42 -10.01 30.38
C ALA A 384 -9.80 -9.84 31.87
N ARG A 385 -11.02 -10.22 32.26
CA ARG A 385 -11.55 -9.99 33.63
C ARG A 385 -10.79 -10.74 34.72
N SER A 386 -10.15 -11.87 34.38
CA SER A 386 -9.28 -12.58 35.31
C SER A 386 -7.97 -11.82 35.60
N LEU A 387 -7.62 -10.84 34.75
CA LEU A 387 -6.37 -10.09 34.83
C LEU A 387 -6.60 -8.65 35.31
N ALA A 388 -7.68 -8.01 34.87
CA ALA A 388 -7.95 -6.60 35.17
C ALA A 388 -9.45 -6.30 35.25
N THR A 389 -9.81 -5.32 36.09
CA THR A 389 -11.17 -4.77 36.11
C THR A 389 -11.43 -3.93 34.85
N VAL A 390 -12.71 -3.73 34.50
CA VAL A 390 -13.12 -2.89 33.37
C VAL A 390 -12.56 -1.47 33.50
N ASP A 391 -12.57 -0.89 34.70
CA ASP A 391 -12.03 0.46 34.92
C ASP A 391 -10.51 0.50 34.76
N GLN A 392 -9.78 -0.55 35.15
CA GLN A 392 -8.34 -0.63 34.93
C GLN A 392 -8.00 -0.83 33.44
N LEU A 393 -8.78 -1.63 32.71
CA LEU A 393 -8.64 -1.79 31.26
C LEU A 393 -8.91 -0.49 30.52
N ASN A 394 -9.95 0.25 30.91
CA ASN A 394 -10.26 1.55 30.30
C ASN A 394 -9.15 2.57 30.57
N LYS A 395 -8.59 2.60 31.78
CA LYS A 395 -7.42 3.43 32.08
C LYS A 395 -6.18 2.99 31.30
N ALA A 396 -6.00 1.69 31.07
CA ALA A 396 -4.91 1.16 30.24
C ALA A 396 -5.05 1.57 28.77
N VAL A 397 -6.28 1.64 28.24
CA VAL A 397 -6.56 2.17 26.90
C VAL A 397 -6.26 3.67 26.86
N GLU A 398 -6.73 4.43 27.85
CA GLU A 398 -6.54 5.88 27.93
C GLU A 398 -5.07 6.30 28.03
N LEU A 399 -4.31 5.64 28.91
CA LEU A 399 -2.88 5.89 29.10
C LEU A 399 -2.04 5.46 27.89
N ALA A 400 -2.53 4.55 27.06
CA ALA A 400 -1.92 4.21 25.78
C ALA A 400 -2.19 5.28 24.69
N GLY A 401 -2.82 6.40 25.05
CA GLY A 401 -3.10 7.54 24.16
C GLY A 401 -4.41 7.43 23.39
N TYR A 402 -5.29 6.52 23.81
CA TYR A 402 -6.54 6.23 23.10
C TYR A 402 -7.75 6.79 23.81
N LYS A 403 -8.86 7.01 23.08
CA LYS A 403 -10.11 7.44 23.72
C LYS A 403 -10.64 6.32 24.63
N PRO A 404 -11.10 6.65 25.86
CA PRO A 404 -11.68 5.65 26.74
C PRO A 404 -12.92 5.03 26.09
N VAL A 405 -12.97 3.71 26.13
CA VAL A 405 -14.07 2.93 25.58
C VAL A 405 -15.31 3.08 26.47
N SER A 406 -16.49 3.27 25.87
CA SER A 406 -17.74 3.30 26.65
C SER A 406 -17.89 2.01 27.46
N LYS A 407 -18.27 2.14 28.74
CA LYS A 407 -18.50 0.98 29.62
C LYS A 407 -19.45 0.00 28.93
N PRO A 408 -19.18 -1.31 28.99
CA PRO A 408 -20.06 -2.31 28.39
C PRO A 408 -21.47 -2.16 28.95
N ALA A 409 -22.49 -2.21 28.09
CA ALA A 409 -23.89 -2.01 28.48
C ALA A 409 -24.50 -3.23 29.22
N ILE A 410 -23.71 -4.27 29.48
CA ILE A 410 -24.18 -5.55 29.99
C ILE A 410 -24.20 -5.54 31.53
N THR A 411 -25.28 -6.07 32.11
CA THR A 411 -25.42 -6.27 33.55
C THR A 411 -24.54 -7.43 34.06
N LYS A 412 -24.25 -7.48 35.36
CA LYS A 412 -23.42 -8.56 35.96
C LYS A 412 -23.94 -9.97 35.64
N ASP A 413 -25.24 -10.14 35.46
CA ASP A 413 -25.91 -11.43 35.30
C ASP A 413 -25.89 -11.93 33.84
N GLU A 414 -25.99 -11.03 32.86
CA GLU A 414 -25.90 -11.35 31.42
C GLU A 414 -24.48 -11.80 31.00
N PHE A 415 -23.45 -11.38 31.75
CA PHE A 415 -22.06 -11.79 31.51
C PHE A 415 -21.81 -13.28 31.76
N ALA A 416 -22.60 -13.95 32.61
CA ALA A 416 -22.44 -15.38 32.89
C ALA A 416 -22.65 -16.26 31.63
N GLY A 417 -23.39 -15.76 30.64
CA GLY A 417 -23.63 -16.43 29.36
C GLY A 417 -22.47 -16.38 28.37
N TYR A 418 -21.48 -15.49 28.55
CA TYR A 418 -20.36 -15.28 27.61
C TYR A 418 -19.09 -16.04 28.00
N SER A 419 -19.13 -16.94 28.99
CA SER A 419 -17.97 -17.75 29.36
C SER A 419 -17.55 -18.61 28.17
N ILE A 420 -16.39 -18.28 27.58
CA ILE A 420 -15.73 -19.12 26.57
C ILE A 420 -15.53 -20.48 27.25
N LYS A 421 -16.27 -21.50 26.80
CA LYS A 421 -16.08 -22.88 27.28
C LYS A 421 -14.61 -23.21 27.12
N SER A 422 -13.87 -23.17 28.22
CA SER A 422 -12.46 -23.54 28.20
C SER A 422 -12.42 -24.98 27.71
N ASN A 423 -11.73 -25.19 26.59
CA ASN A 423 -11.53 -26.52 26.05
C ASN A 423 -10.57 -27.22 27.03
N LYS A 424 -11.12 -27.76 28.13
CA LYS A 424 -10.35 -28.52 29.10
C LYS A 424 -9.67 -29.63 28.31
N PRO A 425 -8.34 -29.77 28.39
CA PRO A 425 -7.63 -30.82 27.69
C PRO A 425 -8.28 -32.15 28.08
N GLN A 426 -8.73 -32.93 27.09
CA GLN A 426 -9.21 -34.28 27.34
C GLN A 426 -8.12 -35.02 28.12
N PRO A 427 -8.47 -35.75 29.20
CA PRO A 427 -7.49 -36.52 29.94
C PRO A 427 -6.74 -37.41 28.96
N LYS A 428 -5.40 -37.36 29.01
CA LYS A 428 -4.54 -38.25 28.22
C LYS A 428 -5.05 -39.68 28.44
N PRO A 429 -5.29 -40.47 27.37
CA PRO A 429 -5.61 -41.88 27.54
C PRO A 429 -4.50 -42.53 28.36
N GLU A 430 -4.87 -43.20 29.45
CA GLU A 430 -3.95 -43.95 30.29
C GLU A 430 -3.14 -44.91 29.41
N ALA A 431 -1.82 -44.83 29.53
CA ALA A 431 -0.92 -45.70 28.80
C ALA A 431 -1.23 -47.14 29.19
N GLN A 432 -1.72 -47.92 28.24
CA GLN A 432 -1.90 -49.36 28.44
C GLN A 432 -0.54 -49.98 28.75
N PRO A 433 -0.44 -50.84 29.78
CA PRO A 433 0.82 -51.47 30.17
C PRO A 433 1.38 -52.26 28.99
N GLN A 434 2.64 -52.00 28.66
CA GLN A 434 3.37 -52.70 27.62
C GLN A 434 3.43 -54.19 27.99
N LYS A 435 2.83 -55.04 27.15
CA LYS A 435 3.00 -56.50 27.24
C LYS A 435 4.45 -56.83 26.93
N GLU A 436 5.18 -57.31 27.93
CA GLU A 436 6.50 -57.91 27.76
C GLU A 436 6.39 -59.16 26.88
N PHE A 437 7.12 -59.19 25.77
CA PHE A 437 7.30 -60.39 24.97
C PHE A 437 8.48 -61.18 25.54
N PRO A 438 8.32 -62.47 25.88
CA PRO A 438 9.45 -63.29 26.33
C PRO A 438 10.35 -63.64 25.14
N TYR A 439 11.64 -63.30 25.27
CA TYR A 439 12.69 -63.85 24.41
C TYR A 439 13.04 -65.26 24.89
N THR A 440 12.74 -66.27 24.08
CA THR A 440 13.30 -67.62 24.22
C THR A 440 14.74 -67.65 23.70
N GLN A 441 15.63 -68.25 24.49
CA GLN A 441 17.01 -68.59 24.12
C GLN A 441 17.07 -69.78 23.16
#